data_AF-A0A3R8T8I9-F1
#
_entry.id   AF-A0A3R8T8I9-F1
#
_cell.length_a   1.000
_cell.length_b   1.000
_cell.length_c   1.000
_cell.angle_alpha   90.00
_cell.angle_beta   90.00
_cell.angle_gamma   90.00
#
_symmetry.space_group_name_H-M   'P 1'
#
loop_
_entity.id
_entity.type
_entity.pdbx_description
1 polymer ?
#
loop_
_entity_poly.entity_id
_entity_poly.type
_entity_poly.pdbx_seq_one_letter_code
_entity_poly.pdbx_strand_id
1 'polypeptide(L)'
;MTPKNQESTLQERITGALVGAAVGDALGGPVEGYSPDQILERHAGRVDGIVGPWNGDAWRTARPIAPYHKGDGHVTDDTLMTHALIRVYDRVRDHLDAYAIADHLVPDLMTTPRWIPELEAEALPLQRVFLAEKWLVARLHYGHVDPREAGVGNIVNCGAAMYMAPVGLVNAADPRAAYTEALDIAGAHQSSYGREAAGVLAAAVAAACEPGATPDSVVTACLRLAKDGTRTAIEKVCEVAARHPDFESALRPLRDAVAPYDTVGPDY
;
A
#
# COMPACT_ATOMS: atom_id res chain seq x y z
N MET A 1 -37.90 -9.65 5.85
CA MET A 1 -37.34 -8.34 6.21
C MET A 1 -36.10 -8.14 5.36
N THR A 2 -36.16 -7.24 4.37
CA THR A 2 -34.96 -6.79 3.66
C THR A 2 -34.08 -6.10 4.69
N PRO A 3 -32.80 -6.47 4.86
CA PRO A 3 -31.92 -5.75 5.78
C PRO A 3 -31.94 -4.29 5.33
N LYS A 4 -32.29 -3.37 6.24
CA LYS A 4 -32.10 -1.95 6.00
C LYS A 4 -30.62 -1.78 5.72
N ASN A 5 -30.30 -1.32 4.51
CA ASN A 5 -28.97 -0.91 4.12
C ASN A 5 -28.61 0.27 5.04
N GLN A 6 -28.04 -0.02 6.21
CA GLN A 6 -27.52 1.03 7.09
C GLN A 6 -26.31 1.59 6.37
N GLU A 7 -26.42 2.82 5.88
CA GLU A 7 -25.30 3.52 5.30
C GLU A 7 -24.17 3.55 6.34
N SER A 8 -23.00 3.03 5.97
CA SER A 8 -21.84 3.04 6.85
C SER A 8 -21.43 4.48 7.12
N THR A 9 -21.26 4.79 8.40
CA THR A 9 -20.76 6.08 8.86
C THR A 9 -19.33 6.31 8.38
N LEU A 10 -18.91 7.58 8.30
CA LEU A 10 -17.52 7.91 7.97
C LEU A 10 -16.52 7.24 8.93
N GLN A 11 -16.87 7.16 10.23
CA GLN A 11 -16.04 6.50 11.24
C GLN A 11 -15.86 4.99 10.95
N GLU A 12 -16.93 4.30 10.53
CA GLU A 12 -16.86 2.89 10.13
C GLU A 12 -16.03 2.71 8.86
N ARG A 13 -16.12 3.64 7.90
CA ARG A 13 -15.28 3.62 6.69
C ARG A 13 -13.80 3.80 7.00
N ILE A 14 -13.47 4.77 7.85
CA ILE A 14 -12.09 5.00 8.32
C ILE A 14 -11.57 3.74 9.03
N THR A 15 -12.36 3.20 9.96
CA THR A 15 -11.98 1.98 10.71
C THR A 15 -11.79 0.80 9.76
N GLY A 16 -12.75 0.57 8.86
CA GLY A 16 -12.73 -0.52 7.90
C GLY A 16 -11.56 -0.42 6.91
N ALA A 17 -11.21 0.78 6.47
CA ALA A 17 -10.07 0.99 5.58
C ALA A 17 -8.74 0.67 6.27
N LEU A 18 -8.52 1.18 7.50
CA LEU A 18 -7.27 0.97 8.23
C LEU A 18 -7.13 -0.48 8.73
N VAL A 19 -8.19 -1.06 9.28
CA VAL A 19 -8.19 -2.48 9.70
C VAL A 19 -8.10 -3.40 8.48
N GLY A 20 -8.80 -3.08 7.40
CA GLY A 20 -8.76 -3.83 6.15
C GLY A 20 -7.37 -3.85 5.52
N ALA A 21 -6.65 -2.72 5.56
CA ALA A 21 -5.25 -2.65 5.11
C ALA A 21 -4.36 -3.59 5.95
N ALA A 22 -4.46 -3.54 7.29
CA ALA A 22 -3.68 -4.40 8.18
C ALA A 22 -4.03 -5.90 8.02
N VAL A 23 -5.31 -6.23 7.82
CA VAL A 23 -5.74 -7.61 7.56
C VAL A 23 -5.23 -8.10 6.22
N GLY A 24 -5.31 -7.28 5.17
CA GLY A 24 -4.79 -7.62 3.84
C GLY A 24 -3.28 -7.86 3.85
N ASP A 25 -2.54 -6.98 4.54
CA ASP A 25 -1.11 -7.10 4.79
C ASP A 25 -0.77 -8.44 5.50
N ALA A 26 -1.43 -8.74 6.62
CA ALA A 26 -1.21 -9.97 7.38
C ALA A 26 -1.60 -11.26 6.60
N LEU A 27 -2.62 -11.20 5.74
CA LEU A 27 -3.01 -12.33 4.87
C LEU A 27 -2.01 -12.55 3.73
N GLY A 28 -1.50 -11.47 3.14
CA GLY A 28 -0.59 -11.51 2.00
C GLY A 28 0.86 -11.84 2.36
N GLY A 29 1.32 -11.41 3.55
CA GLY A 29 2.68 -11.59 4.03
C GLY A 29 3.25 -13.01 3.85
N PRO A 30 2.62 -14.07 4.38
CA PRO A 30 3.17 -15.44 4.30
C PRO A 30 3.30 -16.00 2.87
N VAL A 31 2.61 -15.43 1.88
CA VAL A 31 2.62 -15.89 0.48
C VAL A 31 3.35 -14.95 -0.47
N GLU A 32 3.96 -13.89 0.04
CA GLU A 32 4.72 -12.92 -0.75
C GLU A 32 5.93 -13.57 -1.43
N GLY A 33 6.08 -13.31 -2.74
CA GLY A 33 7.17 -13.85 -3.56
C GLY A 33 6.94 -15.26 -4.08
N TYR A 34 5.73 -15.80 -3.94
CA TYR A 34 5.34 -17.12 -4.47
C TYR A 34 4.29 -16.99 -5.58
N SER A 35 4.36 -17.89 -6.56
CA SER A 35 3.41 -17.93 -7.66
C SER A 35 2.04 -18.47 -7.20
N PRO A 36 0.95 -18.16 -7.92
CA PRO A 36 -0.37 -18.72 -7.61
C PRO A 36 -0.39 -20.26 -7.53
N ASP A 37 0.37 -20.94 -8.38
CA ASP A 37 0.46 -22.41 -8.40
C ASP A 37 1.19 -22.94 -7.17
N GLN A 38 2.29 -22.29 -6.76
CA GLN A 38 3.01 -22.65 -5.53
C GLN A 38 2.12 -22.47 -4.30
N ILE A 39 1.34 -21.39 -4.24
CA ILE A 39 0.41 -21.12 -3.14
C ILE A 39 -0.69 -22.20 -3.08
N LEU A 40 -1.29 -22.53 -4.23
CA LEU A 40 -2.29 -23.59 -4.34
C LEU A 40 -1.76 -24.95 -3.87
N GLU A 41 -0.57 -25.32 -4.33
CA GLU A 41 0.07 -26.58 -3.95
C GLU A 41 0.37 -26.61 -2.45
N ARG A 42 0.95 -25.52 -1.91
CA ARG A 42 1.37 -25.43 -0.51
C ARG A 42 0.20 -25.55 0.48
N HIS A 43 -0.93 -24.93 0.15
CA HIS A 43 -2.09 -24.82 1.02
C HIS A 43 -3.23 -25.78 0.66
N ALA A 44 -3.01 -26.66 -0.34
CA ALA A 44 -4.04 -27.54 -0.89
C ALA A 44 -5.33 -26.79 -1.28
N GLY A 45 -5.20 -25.56 -1.77
CA GLY A 45 -6.32 -24.67 -2.06
C GLY A 45 -5.98 -23.18 -1.95
N ARG A 46 -7.02 -22.35 -1.94
CA ARG A 46 -6.92 -20.89 -1.73
C ARG A 46 -6.59 -20.61 -0.25
N VAL A 47 -5.90 -19.52 0.00
CA VAL A 47 -5.76 -18.97 1.35
C VAL A 47 -7.04 -18.19 1.68
N ASP A 48 -7.79 -18.64 2.67
CA ASP A 48 -9.05 -18.03 3.13
C ASP A 48 -8.96 -17.42 4.55
N GLY A 49 -7.78 -17.47 5.15
CA GLY A 49 -7.52 -16.96 6.50
C GLY A 49 -6.04 -16.86 6.83
N ILE A 50 -5.74 -16.55 8.09
CA ILE A 50 -4.36 -16.44 8.59
C ILE A 50 -3.67 -17.80 8.51
N VAL A 51 -2.49 -17.83 7.89
CA VAL A 51 -1.63 -19.01 7.77
C VAL A 51 -0.27 -18.72 8.39
N GLY A 52 0.43 -19.78 8.81
CA GLY A 52 1.78 -19.67 9.35
C GLY A 52 2.81 -19.30 8.29
N PRO A 53 4.05 -19.00 8.71
CA PRO A 53 5.10 -18.58 7.79
C PRO A 53 5.46 -19.66 6.79
N TRP A 54 5.78 -19.23 5.56
CA TRP A 54 6.11 -20.15 4.47
C TRP A 54 7.18 -21.19 4.85
N ASN A 55 8.23 -20.72 5.52
CA ASN A 55 9.39 -21.51 5.93
C ASN A 55 9.26 -22.10 7.35
N GLY A 56 8.08 -22.03 7.97
CA GLY A 56 7.83 -22.51 9.33
C GLY A 56 8.83 -21.95 10.34
N ASP A 57 9.30 -22.80 11.26
CA ASP A 57 10.27 -22.45 12.30
C ASP A 57 11.62 -21.95 11.76
N ALA A 58 11.95 -22.23 10.50
CA ALA A 58 13.19 -21.81 9.86
C ALA A 58 13.14 -20.38 9.29
N TRP A 59 12.04 -19.64 9.46
CA TRP A 59 11.85 -18.30 8.89
C TRP A 59 13.03 -17.35 9.11
N ARG A 60 13.63 -17.41 10.31
CA ARG A 60 14.73 -16.51 10.73
C ARG A 60 16.01 -16.70 9.91
N THR A 61 16.20 -17.86 9.29
CA THR A 61 17.40 -18.16 8.48
C THR A 61 17.09 -18.43 7.01
N ALA A 62 15.82 -18.68 6.65
CA ALA A 62 15.43 -19.07 5.30
C ALA A 62 15.60 -17.97 4.25
N ARG A 63 15.52 -16.69 4.66
CA ARG A 63 15.74 -15.54 3.78
C ARG A 63 16.75 -14.56 4.40
N PRO A 64 18.07 -14.77 4.21
CA PRO A 64 19.09 -13.99 4.91
C PRO A 64 19.01 -12.46 4.75
N ILE A 65 18.50 -11.97 3.62
CA ILE A 65 18.33 -10.52 3.34
C ILE A 65 17.05 -9.96 3.97
N ALA A 66 16.06 -10.81 4.24
CA ALA A 66 14.75 -10.45 4.78
C ALA A 66 14.27 -11.54 5.77
N PRO A 67 14.97 -11.75 6.90
CA PRO A 67 14.68 -12.81 7.86
C PRO A 67 13.48 -12.41 8.71
N TYR A 68 12.30 -12.43 8.13
CA TYR A 68 11.07 -11.87 8.69
C TYR A 68 10.03 -12.97 8.93
N HIS A 69 9.37 -12.92 10.08
CA HIS A 69 8.27 -13.83 10.43
C HIS A 69 6.98 -13.38 9.74
N LYS A 70 6.91 -13.60 8.43
CA LYS A 70 5.72 -13.33 7.61
C LYS A 70 4.71 -14.47 7.77
N GLY A 71 3.67 -14.28 8.57
CA GLY A 71 2.65 -15.29 8.88
C GLY A 71 2.01 -15.06 10.25
N ASP A 72 1.12 -15.94 10.67
CA ASP A 72 0.50 -15.94 12.01
C ASP A 72 -0.22 -14.62 12.38
N GLY A 73 -0.63 -13.84 11.38
CA GLY A 73 -1.31 -12.56 11.58
C GLY A 73 -0.37 -11.39 11.80
N HIS A 74 0.94 -11.58 11.67
CA HIS A 74 1.91 -10.49 11.70
C HIS A 74 1.74 -9.56 10.50
N VAL A 75 1.47 -8.29 10.79
CA VAL A 75 1.52 -7.21 9.80
C VAL A 75 2.97 -6.89 9.42
N THR A 76 3.14 -6.31 8.24
CA THR A 76 4.44 -6.02 7.66
C THR A 76 4.72 -4.52 7.53
N ASP A 77 5.72 -4.14 6.72
CA ASP A 77 6.11 -2.76 6.54
C ASP A 77 5.00 -1.87 5.97
N ASP A 78 4.05 -2.42 5.22
CA ASP A 78 2.85 -1.73 4.75
C ASP A 78 2.08 -1.09 5.91
N THR A 79 1.72 -1.89 6.93
CA THR A 79 1.03 -1.38 8.13
C THR A 79 1.93 -0.51 9.00
N LEU A 80 3.23 -0.83 9.11
CA LEU A 80 4.17 -0.01 9.88
C LEU A 80 4.29 1.41 9.30
N MET A 81 4.39 1.53 7.98
CA MET A 81 4.44 2.80 7.25
C MET A 81 3.10 3.52 7.31
N THR A 82 1.97 2.80 7.22
CA THR A 82 0.62 3.38 7.41
C THR A 82 0.49 4.01 8.79
N HIS A 83 0.88 3.30 9.85
CA HIS A 83 0.88 3.84 11.21
C HIS A 83 1.87 5.00 11.37
N ALA A 84 3.02 4.99 10.69
CA ALA A 84 3.95 6.12 10.69
C ALA A 84 3.33 7.37 10.10
N LEU A 85 2.66 7.28 8.95
CA LEU A 85 1.98 8.40 8.35
C LEU A 85 0.84 8.92 9.25
N ILE A 86 0.06 8.04 9.87
CA ILE A 86 -0.99 8.42 10.82
C ILE A 86 -0.42 9.23 12.00
N ARG A 87 0.74 8.84 12.55
CA ARG A 87 1.40 9.59 13.62
C ARG A 87 1.88 10.98 13.16
N VAL A 88 2.27 11.12 11.89
CA VAL A 88 2.60 12.43 11.32
C VAL A 88 1.36 13.31 11.26
N TYR A 89 0.23 12.79 10.75
CA TYR A 89 -1.05 13.52 10.78
C TYR A 89 -1.49 13.89 12.21
N ASP A 90 -1.35 12.98 13.16
CA ASP A 90 -1.70 13.26 14.57
C ASP A 90 -0.83 14.38 15.17
N ARG A 91 0.45 14.44 14.79
CA ARG A 91 1.38 15.48 15.23
C ARG A 91 1.15 16.83 14.54
N VAL A 92 1.03 16.83 13.21
CA VAL A 92 0.95 18.06 12.40
C VAL A 92 -0.44 18.67 12.47
N ARG A 93 -1.49 17.82 12.52
CA ARG A 93 -2.90 18.24 12.57
C ARG A 93 -3.32 19.10 11.37
N ASP A 94 -2.71 18.85 10.21
CA ASP A 94 -2.98 19.52 8.94
C ASP A 94 -2.71 18.56 7.77
N HIS A 95 -3.03 19.00 6.55
CA HIS A 95 -2.58 18.35 5.32
C HIS A 95 -1.05 18.35 5.24
N LEU A 96 -0.49 17.28 4.69
CA LEU A 96 0.95 17.04 4.66
C LEU A 96 1.51 17.27 3.26
N ASP A 97 2.79 17.62 3.22
CA ASP A 97 3.57 17.75 1.99
C ASP A 97 4.87 16.94 2.10
N ALA A 98 5.75 17.06 1.11
CA ALA A 98 7.06 16.42 1.15
C ALA A 98 7.92 16.85 2.36
N TYR A 99 7.75 18.07 2.89
CA TYR A 99 8.52 18.57 4.03
C TYR A 99 8.08 17.92 5.34
N ALA A 100 6.78 17.67 5.52
CA ALA A 100 6.30 16.91 6.67
C ALA A 100 6.93 15.50 6.74
N ILE A 101 7.25 14.90 5.59
CA ILE A 101 7.97 13.62 5.53
C ILE A 101 9.41 13.76 6.03
N ALA A 102 10.11 14.81 5.62
CA ALA A 102 11.47 15.10 6.08
C ALA A 102 11.53 15.47 7.58
N ASP A 103 10.58 16.28 8.04
CA ASP A 103 10.58 16.86 9.38
C ASP A 103 9.99 15.94 10.45
N HIS A 104 9.15 14.97 10.05
CA HIS A 104 8.42 14.13 11.01
C HIS A 104 8.50 12.63 10.72
N LEU A 105 8.21 12.18 9.49
CA LEU A 105 8.20 10.75 9.18
C LEU A 105 9.61 10.16 9.30
N VAL A 106 10.59 10.74 8.60
CA VAL A 106 11.99 10.26 8.60
C VAL A 106 12.58 10.21 10.01
N PRO A 107 12.46 11.25 10.85
CA PRO A 107 12.88 11.17 12.25
C PRO A 107 12.19 10.05 13.04
N ASP A 108 10.88 9.83 12.89
CA ASP A 108 10.14 8.76 13.57
C ASP A 108 10.69 7.36 13.20
N LEU A 109 10.99 7.13 11.92
CA LEU A 109 11.55 5.87 11.44
C LEU A 109 12.95 5.57 12.01
N MET A 110 13.72 6.62 12.29
CA MET A 110 15.13 6.52 12.70
C MET A 110 15.36 6.52 14.21
N THR A 111 14.45 7.10 14.99
CA THR A 111 14.75 7.44 16.39
C THR A 111 13.80 6.84 17.42
N THR A 112 12.64 6.32 16.98
CA THR A 112 11.61 5.83 17.89
C THR A 112 11.42 4.32 17.72
N PRO A 113 12.03 3.50 18.61
CA PRO A 113 11.83 2.05 18.62
C PRO A 113 10.37 1.70 18.88
N ARG A 114 9.93 0.57 18.31
CA ARG A 114 8.62 -0.01 18.56
C ARG A 114 8.67 -1.51 18.37
N TRP A 115 7.67 -2.20 18.90
CA TRP A 115 7.47 -3.61 18.60
C TRP A 115 7.20 -3.79 17.10
N ILE A 116 8.02 -4.61 16.44
CA ILE A 116 7.86 -5.00 15.03
C ILE A 116 7.50 -6.49 15.01
N PRO A 117 6.24 -6.85 14.65
CA PRO A 117 5.77 -8.24 14.71
C PRO A 117 6.65 -9.23 13.95
N GLU A 118 7.04 -8.91 12.71
CA GLU A 118 7.88 -9.80 11.90
C GLU A 118 9.33 -9.95 12.38
N LEU A 119 9.80 -9.07 13.25
CA LEU A 119 11.10 -9.23 13.91
C LEU A 119 10.97 -9.90 15.28
N GLU A 120 9.75 -9.99 15.81
CA GLU A 120 9.44 -10.37 17.19
C GLU A 120 10.33 -9.62 18.20
N ALA A 121 10.55 -8.33 17.95
CA ALA A 121 11.47 -7.50 18.73
C ALA A 121 11.07 -6.03 18.73
N GLU A 122 11.52 -5.31 19.75
CA GLU A 122 11.58 -3.85 19.70
C GLU A 122 12.74 -3.41 18.81
N ALA A 123 12.43 -2.65 17.77
CA ALA A 123 13.39 -2.22 16.77
C ALA A 123 12.99 -0.86 16.18
N LEU A 124 13.93 -0.21 15.49
CA LEU A 124 13.61 0.96 14.68
C LEU A 124 12.86 0.51 13.42
N PRO A 125 11.76 1.18 13.00
CA PRO A 125 11.08 0.88 11.74
C PRO A 125 12.04 0.82 10.56
N LEU A 126 13.05 1.70 10.54
CA LEU A 126 14.10 1.72 9.51
C LEU A 126 14.82 0.37 9.33
N GLN A 127 14.94 -0.44 10.38
CA GLN A 127 15.60 -1.74 10.29
C GLN A 127 14.76 -2.75 9.51
N ARG A 128 13.43 -2.63 9.56
CA ARG A 128 12.50 -3.55 8.90
C ARG A 128 12.10 -3.13 7.49
N VAL A 129 11.77 -1.87 7.26
CA VAL A 129 11.22 -1.41 5.96
C VAL A 129 12.12 -1.80 4.78
N PHE A 130 11.53 -1.98 3.60
CA PHE A 130 12.29 -2.38 2.41
C PHE A 130 13.24 -1.27 1.91
N LEU A 131 14.11 -1.61 0.95
CA LEU A 131 15.15 -0.72 0.45
C LEU A 131 14.59 0.59 -0.13
N ALA A 132 13.41 0.53 -0.74
CA ALA A 132 12.73 1.70 -1.29
C ALA A 132 12.34 2.70 -0.19
N GLU A 133 11.91 2.24 0.98
CA GLU A 133 11.56 3.10 2.12
C GLU A 133 12.83 3.59 2.82
N LYS A 134 13.90 2.77 2.90
CA LYS A 134 15.21 3.22 3.40
C LYS A 134 15.78 4.37 2.57
N TRP A 135 15.38 4.50 1.30
CA TRP A 135 15.74 5.63 0.43
C TRP A 135 15.33 6.98 1.02
N LEU A 136 14.17 7.07 1.69
CA LEU A 136 13.73 8.29 2.37
C LEU A 136 14.81 8.79 3.33
N VAL A 137 15.32 7.90 4.18
CA VAL A 137 16.39 8.24 5.13
C VAL A 137 17.70 8.55 4.40
N ALA A 138 18.07 7.76 3.40
CA ALA A 138 19.28 8.00 2.61
C ALA A 138 19.28 9.39 1.95
N ARG A 139 18.16 9.82 1.38
CA ARG A 139 18.05 11.09 0.63
C ARG A 139 17.79 12.29 1.51
N LEU A 140 16.85 12.20 2.44
CA LEU A 140 16.42 13.33 3.25
C LEU A 140 17.36 13.57 4.42
N HIS A 141 17.67 12.52 5.18
CA HIS A 141 18.50 12.66 6.38
C HIS A 141 19.99 12.77 6.06
N TYR A 142 20.52 11.88 5.23
CA TYR A 142 21.96 11.86 4.92
C TYR A 142 22.31 12.67 3.67
N GLY A 143 21.44 12.64 2.66
CA GLY A 143 21.67 13.33 1.39
C GLY A 143 21.30 14.80 1.41
N HIS A 144 20.51 15.25 2.40
CA HIS A 144 19.99 16.62 2.51
C HIS A 144 19.35 17.14 1.22
N VAL A 145 18.73 16.24 0.46
CA VAL A 145 18.09 16.55 -0.82
C VAL A 145 16.80 17.32 -0.56
N ASP A 146 16.43 18.21 -1.49
CA ASP A 146 15.11 18.86 -1.45
C ASP A 146 14.00 17.81 -1.33
N PRO A 147 13.13 17.89 -0.32
CA PRO A 147 12.11 16.87 -0.11
C PRO A 147 11.21 16.62 -1.32
N ARG A 148 10.96 17.64 -2.14
CA ARG A 148 10.06 17.53 -3.31
C ARG A 148 10.65 16.67 -4.44
N GLU A 149 11.95 16.45 -4.43
CA GLU A 149 12.70 15.70 -5.45
C GLU A 149 13.40 14.46 -4.87
N ALA A 150 13.28 14.21 -3.57
CA ALA A 150 14.04 13.16 -2.90
C ALA A 150 13.72 11.74 -3.42
N GLY A 151 12.49 11.51 -3.89
CA GLY A 151 12.06 10.25 -4.51
C GLY A 151 12.67 9.96 -5.88
N VAL A 152 13.31 10.94 -6.53
CA VAL A 152 14.00 10.72 -7.82
C VAL A 152 15.21 9.82 -7.62
N GLY A 153 15.31 8.78 -8.47
CA GLY A 153 16.39 7.79 -8.44
C GLY A 153 16.12 6.60 -7.51
N ASN A 154 14.96 6.55 -6.83
CA ASN A 154 14.58 5.41 -6.02
C ASN A 154 14.23 4.18 -6.89
N ILE A 155 14.17 3.01 -6.24
CA ILE A 155 13.61 1.78 -6.77
C ILE A 155 12.10 1.99 -6.93
N VAL A 156 11.64 2.07 -8.18
CA VAL A 156 10.22 2.31 -8.46
C VAL A 156 9.42 1.04 -8.17
N ASN A 157 8.54 1.11 -7.17
CA ASN A 157 7.68 0.02 -6.71
C ASN A 157 6.40 0.59 -6.05
N CYS A 158 5.60 -0.26 -5.41
CA CYS A 158 4.39 0.14 -4.68
C CYS A 158 4.64 0.84 -3.33
N GLY A 159 5.90 1.05 -2.93
CA GLY A 159 6.30 1.46 -1.58
C GLY A 159 5.66 2.76 -1.10
N ALA A 160 5.42 3.73 -1.98
CA ALA A 160 4.65 4.94 -1.61
C ALA A 160 3.14 4.67 -1.54
N ALA A 161 2.61 3.86 -2.45
CA ALA A 161 1.18 3.58 -2.50
C ALA A 161 0.72 2.78 -1.27
N MET A 162 1.48 1.78 -0.83
CA MET A 162 1.05 0.84 0.22
C MET A 162 0.60 1.51 1.53
N TYR A 163 1.10 2.70 1.85
CA TYR A 163 0.74 3.43 3.06
C TYR A 163 -0.12 4.69 2.83
N MET A 164 -0.70 4.86 1.64
CA MET A 164 -1.36 6.13 1.25
C MET A 164 -2.86 6.19 1.61
N ALA A 165 -3.43 5.13 2.18
CA ALA A 165 -4.82 5.12 2.64
C ALA A 165 -5.16 6.27 3.61
N PRO A 166 -4.32 6.62 4.60
CA PRO A 166 -4.57 7.76 5.49
C PRO A 166 -4.78 9.09 4.74
N VAL A 167 -4.04 9.34 3.65
CA VAL A 167 -4.20 10.57 2.85
C VAL A 167 -5.59 10.64 2.23
N GLY A 168 -6.06 9.52 1.66
CA GLY A 168 -7.41 9.42 1.12
C GLY A 168 -8.50 9.61 2.19
N LEU A 169 -8.28 9.10 3.41
CA LEU A 169 -9.24 9.23 4.51
C LEU A 169 -9.30 10.65 5.08
N VAL A 170 -8.17 11.36 5.17
CA VAL A 170 -8.13 12.78 5.58
C VAL A 170 -8.85 13.66 4.55
N ASN A 171 -8.79 13.30 3.27
CA ASN A 171 -9.48 13.95 2.16
C ASN A 171 -10.79 13.24 1.79
N ALA A 172 -11.51 12.67 2.75
CA ALA A 172 -12.73 11.90 2.50
C ALA A 172 -13.73 12.68 1.61
N ALA A 173 -14.21 12.02 0.55
CA ALA A 173 -15.09 12.61 -0.47
C ALA A 173 -14.50 13.78 -1.28
N ASP A 174 -13.17 13.99 -1.25
CA ASP A 174 -12.44 14.85 -2.20
C ASP A 174 -11.28 14.08 -2.86
N PRO A 175 -11.57 13.28 -3.92
CA PRO A 175 -10.54 12.51 -4.62
C PRO A 175 -9.44 13.37 -5.25
N ARG A 176 -9.75 14.63 -5.61
CA ARG A 176 -8.79 15.52 -6.25
C ARG A 176 -7.79 16.05 -5.23
N ALA A 177 -8.27 16.50 -4.06
CA ALA A 177 -7.39 16.92 -2.98
C ALA A 177 -6.50 15.76 -2.50
N ALA A 178 -7.08 14.57 -2.32
CA ALA A 178 -6.34 13.36 -1.96
C ALA A 178 -5.21 13.03 -2.94
N TYR A 179 -5.50 13.09 -4.25
CA TYR A 179 -4.52 12.86 -5.31
C TYR A 179 -3.38 13.89 -5.24
N THR A 180 -3.71 15.17 -5.10
CA THR A 180 -2.71 16.24 -5.04
C THR A 180 -1.80 16.12 -3.82
N GLU A 181 -2.37 15.89 -2.63
CA GLU A 181 -1.61 15.74 -1.40
C GLU A 181 -0.70 14.51 -1.44
N ALA A 182 -1.24 13.36 -1.87
CA ALA A 182 -0.47 12.12 -1.99
C ALA A 182 0.67 12.25 -3.01
N LEU A 183 0.49 12.99 -4.10
CA LEU A 183 1.58 13.26 -5.03
C LEU A 183 2.67 14.14 -4.41
N ASP A 184 2.33 15.13 -3.58
CA ASP A 184 3.31 15.96 -2.89
C ASP A 184 4.12 15.11 -1.90
N ILE A 185 3.43 14.44 -0.98
CA ILE A 185 4.01 13.49 0.00
C ILE A 185 4.90 12.46 -0.69
N ALA A 186 4.39 11.78 -1.74
CA ALA A 186 5.13 10.74 -2.43
C ALA A 186 6.33 11.29 -3.20
N GLY A 187 6.43 12.60 -3.47
CA GLY A 187 7.62 13.23 -4.06
C GLY A 187 8.88 13.04 -3.21
N ALA A 188 8.72 12.88 -1.90
CA ALA A 188 9.80 12.57 -0.98
C ALA A 188 10.30 11.12 -1.08
N HIS A 189 9.43 10.20 -1.51
CA HIS A 189 9.67 8.76 -1.46
C HIS A 189 9.90 8.15 -2.84
N GLN A 190 9.02 8.42 -3.79
CA GLN A 190 8.93 7.72 -5.06
C GLN A 190 8.95 8.67 -6.25
N SER A 191 9.16 8.08 -7.43
CA SER A 191 9.07 8.78 -8.72
C SER A 191 8.31 7.92 -9.73
N SER A 192 8.08 8.46 -10.94
CA SER A 192 7.42 7.72 -12.02
C SER A 192 6.07 7.13 -11.58
N TYR A 193 5.75 5.91 -12.04
CA TYR A 193 4.51 5.20 -11.73
C TYR A 193 4.34 4.87 -10.25
N GLY A 194 5.42 4.77 -9.45
CA GLY A 194 5.32 4.58 -8.00
C GLY A 194 4.72 5.79 -7.29
N ARG A 195 5.10 7.00 -7.74
CA ARG A 195 4.50 8.26 -7.27
C ARG A 195 3.07 8.43 -7.77
N GLU A 196 2.84 8.17 -9.05
CA GLU A 196 1.51 8.25 -9.66
C GLU A 196 0.51 7.29 -9.00
N ALA A 197 0.92 6.04 -8.74
CA ALA A 197 0.09 5.04 -8.09
C ALA A 197 -0.32 5.45 -6.67
N ALA A 198 0.57 6.11 -5.93
CA ALA A 198 0.25 6.64 -4.60
C ALA A 198 -0.85 7.71 -4.65
N GLY A 199 -0.75 8.65 -5.61
CA GLY A 199 -1.78 9.65 -5.87
C GLY A 199 -3.13 9.01 -6.21
N VAL A 200 -3.12 8.05 -7.15
CA VAL A 200 -4.35 7.38 -7.60
C VAL A 200 -4.99 6.55 -6.47
N LEU A 201 -4.21 5.84 -5.67
CA LEU A 201 -4.75 5.07 -4.55
C LEU A 201 -5.37 5.98 -3.48
N ALA A 202 -4.74 7.10 -3.13
CA ALA A 202 -5.32 8.06 -2.20
C ALA A 202 -6.65 8.60 -2.73
N ALA A 203 -6.72 8.93 -4.03
CA ALA A 203 -7.96 9.34 -4.68
C ALA A 203 -9.05 8.25 -4.62
N ALA A 204 -8.67 6.99 -4.81
CA ALA A 204 -9.57 5.86 -4.74
C ALA A 204 -10.20 5.74 -3.33
N VAL A 205 -9.36 5.86 -2.30
CA VAL A 205 -9.81 5.79 -0.89
C VAL A 205 -10.72 6.97 -0.55
N ALA A 206 -10.38 8.19 -0.99
CA ALA A 206 -11.23 9.36 -0.81
C ALA A 206 -12.58 9.21 -1.52
N ALA A 207 -12.59 8.71 -2.77
CA ALA A 207 -13.81 8.44 -3.53
C ALA A 207 -14.68 7.37 -2.86
N ALA A 208 -14.06 6.33 -2.29
CA ALA A 208 -14.76 5.29 -1.53
C ALA A 208 -15.41 5.81 -0.24
N CYS A 209 -15.07 7.01 0.22
CA CYS A 209 -15.73 7.67 1.34
C CYS A 209 -16.99 8.44 0.95
N GLU A 210 -17.28 8.61 -0.35
CA GLU A 210 -18.53 9.26 -0.80
C GLU A 210 -19.77 8.42 -0.40
N PRO A 211 -20.86 9.05 0.07
CA PRO A 211 -22.11 8.35 0.29
C PRO A 211 -22.62 7.68 -0.99
N GLY A 212 -22.91 6.38 -0.93
CA GLY A 212 -23.34 5.61 -2.10
C GLY A 212 -22.21 5.24 -3.07
N ALA A 213 -20.93 5.43 -2.71
CA ALA A 213 -19.80 5.01 -3.53
C ALA A 213 -19.92 3.52 -3.94
N THR A 214 -19.72 3.28 -5.24
CA THR A 214 -19.63 1.95 -5.87
C THR A 214 -18.23 1.72 -6.44
N PRO A 215 -17.82 0.47 -6.70
CA PRO A 215 -16.57 0.20 -7.41
C PRO A 215 -16.42 1.00 -8.71
N ASP A 216 -17.49 1.10 -9.51
CA ASP A 216 -17.48 1.88 -10.75
C ASP A 216 -17.27 3.38 -10.53
N SER A 217 -17.87 3.95 -9.49
CA SER A 217 -17.68 5.37 -9.15
C SER A 217 -16.23 5.65 -8.72
N VAL A 218 -15.62 4.74 -7.96
CA VAL A 218 -14.22 4.83 -7.51
C VAL A 218 -13.27 4.72 -8.69
N VAL A 219 -13.44 3.72 -9.56
CA VAL A 219 -12.64 3.57 -10.78
C VAL A 219 -12.79 4.80 -11.68
N THR A 220 -14.00 5.33 -11.82
CA THR A 220 -14.25 6.57 -12.59
C THR A 220 -13.48 7.76 -12.01
N ALA A 221 -13.44 7.91 -10.68
CA ALA A 221 -12.66 8.97 -10.03
C ALA A 221 -11.16 8.80 -10.30
N CYS A 222 -10.63 7.58 -10.18
CA CYS A 222 -9.25 7.25 -10.50
C CYS A 222 -8.89 7.59 -11.95
N LEU A 223 -9.70 7.16 -12.93
CA LEU A 223 -9.45 7.38 -14.36
C LEU A 223 -9.50 8.85 -14.79
N ARG A 224 -10.22 9.71 -14.04
CA ARG A 224 -10.22 11.17 -14.26
C ARG A 224 -8.90 11.83 -13.83
N LEU A 225 -8.22 11.26 -12.85
CA LEU A 225 -7.04 11.85 -12.21
C LEU A 225 -5.75 11.25 -12.77
N ALA A 226 -5.69 9.92 -12.86
CA ALA A 226 -4.54 9.15 -13.32
C ALA A 226 -3.99 9.67 -14.66
N LYS A 227 -2.66 9.59 -14.82
CA LYS A 227 -1.94 10.02 -16.03
C LYS A 227 -1.26 8.87 -16.75
N ASP A 228 -1.03 9.09 -18.04
CA ASP A 228 -0.12 8.31 -18.91
C ASP A 228 -0.30 6.77 -18.82
N GLY A 229 0.79 6.02 -18.64
CA GLY A 229 0.78 4.56 -18.55
C GLY A 229 -0.04 4.04 -17.37
N THR A 230 -0.05 4.72 -16.23
CA THR A 230 -0.86 4.33 -15.06
C THR A 230 -2.35 4.40 -15.37
N ARG A 231 -2.81 5.49 -16.02
CA ARG A 231 -4.20 5.59 -16.48
C ARG A 231 -4.57 4.46 -17.44
N THR A 232 -3.70 4.21 -18.41
CA THR A 232 -3.91 3.19 -19.44
C THR A 232 -3.99 1.79 -18.83
N ALA A 233 -3.10 1.48 -17.88
CA ALA A 233 -3.12 0.20 -17.16
C ALA A 233 -4.43 0.00 -16.39
N ILE A 234 -4.86 1.01 -15.62
CA ILE A 234 -6.12 0.94 -14.86
C ILE A 234 -7.30 0.73 -15.81
N GLU A 235 -7.38 1.51 -16.89
CA GLU A 235 -8.46 1.39 -17.88
C GLU A 235 -8.54 -0.04 -18.44
N LYS A 236 -7.41 -0.61 -18.86
CA LYS A 236 -7.38 -1.96 -19.45
C LYS A 236 -7.65 -3.08 -18.46
N VAL A 237 -7.12 -2.97 -17.24
CA VAL A 237 -7.42 -3.95 -16.18
C VAL A 237 -8.90 -3.89 -15.79
N CYS A 238 -9.49 -2.70 -15.66
CA CYS A 238 -10.90 -2.53 -15.32
C CYS A 238 -11.86 -2.96 -16.45
N GLU A 239 -11.51 -2.71 -17.73
CA GLU A 239 -12.28 -3.22 -18.89
C GLU A 239 -12.40 -4.75 -18.89
N VAL A 240 -11.35 -5.44 -18.41
CA VAL A 240 -11.36 -6.90 -18.25
C VAL A 240 -12.13 -7.29 -17.00
N ALA A 241 -11.85 -6.66 -15.85
CA ALA A 241 -12.52 -6.95 -14.58
C ALA A 241 -14.06 -6.91 -14.69
N ALA A 242 -14.60 -5.92 -15.40
CA ALA A 242 -16.05 -5.74 -15.56
C ALA A 242 -16.77 -6.91 -16.27
N ARG A 243 -16.03 -7.83 -16.90
CA ARG A 243 -16.57 -9.01 -17.60
C ARG A 243 -16.71 -10.23 -16.69
N HIS A 244 -16.18 -10.15 -15.47
CA HIS A 244 -16.10 -11.27 -14.55
C HIS A 244 -17.03 -11.04 -13.34
N PRO A 245 -17.91 -12.00 -13.02
CA PRO A 245 -18.86 -11.86 -11.91
C PRO A 245 -18.21 -12.10 -10.53
N ASP A 246 -17.04 -12.71 -10.50
CA ASP A 246 -16.31 -13.09 -9.29
C ASP A 246 -14.80 -13.04 -9.50
N PHE A 247 -14.05 -13.04 -8.39
CA PHE A 247 -12.59 -12.95 -8.44
C PHE A 247 -11.94 -14.19 -9.07
N GLU A 248 -12.54 -15.38 -8.89
CA GLU A 248 -11.96 -16.66 -9.30
C GLU A 248 -11.86 -16.74 -10.83
N SER A 249 -12.92 -16.35 -11.52
CA SER A 249 -12.94 -16.24 -12.99
C SER A 249 -12.05 -15.10 -13.52
N ALA A 250 -11.73 -14.10 -12.70
CA ALA A 250 -10.95 -12.93 -13.08
C ALA A 250 -9.43 -13.10 -12.90
N LEU A 251 -8.96 -14.05 -12.10
CA LEU A 251 -7.54 -14.18 -11.71
C LEU A 251 -6.57 -14.14 -12.91
N ARG A 252 -6.73 -15.08 -13.85
CA ARG A 252 -5.86 -15.17 -15.03
C ARG A 252 -6.08 -14.00 -16.01
N PRO A 253 -7.33 -13.65 -16.38
CA PRO A 253 -7.59 -12.51 -17.25
C PRO A 253 -7.00 -11.18 -16.74
N LEU A 254 -7.07 -10.90 -15.44
CA LEU A 254 -6.49 -9.68 -14.87
C LEU A 254 -4.95 -9.71 -14.90
N ARG A 255 -4.33 -10.85 -14.65
CA ARG A 255 -2.87 -11.01 -14.78
C ARG A 255 -2.41 -10.79 -16.22
N ASP A 256 -3.13 -11.33 -17.19
CA ASP A 256 -2.82 -11.13 -18.61
C ASP A 256 -3.05 -9.67 -19.04
N ALA A 257 -4.06 -8.99 -18.48
CA ALA A 257 -4.37 -7.58 -18.77
C ALA A 257 -3.33 -6.60 -18.21
N VAL A 258 -2.75 -6.89 -17.02
CA VAL A 258 -1.72 -6.04 -16.41
C VAL A 258 -0.33 -6.28 -17.00
N ALA A 259 -0.08 -7.46 -17.58
CA ALA A 259 1.25 -7.86 -18.06
C ALA A 259 1.96 -6.86 -18.99
N PRO A 260 1.30 -6.15 -19.93
CA PRO A 260 1.97 -5.14 -20.77
C PRO A 260 2.49 -3.91 -20.00
N TYR A 261 2.02 -3.72 -18.76
CA TYR A 261 2.36 -2.60 -17.89
C TYR A 261 3.24 -3.03 -16.70
N ASP A 262 3.50 -4.34 -16.58
CA ASP A 262 4.37 -4.89 -15.55
C ASP A 262 5.85 -4.66 -15.95
N THR A 263 6.52 -3.80 -15.20
CA THR A 263 7.90 -3.41 -15.48
C THR A 263 8.94 -4.38 -14.93
N VAL A 264 8.54 -5.35 -14.10
CA VAL A 264 9.46 -6.39 -13.58
C VAL A 264 9.39 -7.66 -14.44
N GLY A 265 8.26 -7.91 -15.09
CA GLY A 265 8.08 -9.00 -16.03
C GLY A 265 7.77 -10.35 -15.38
N PRO A 266 7.61 -11.42 -16.18
CA PRO A 266 7.14 -12.72 -15.70
C PRO A 266 8.19 -13.55 -14.94
N ASP A 267 9.48 -13.19 -15.08
CA ASP A 267 10.62 -13.93 -14.53
C ASP A 267 11.16 -13.33 -13.22
N TYR A 268 10.54 -12.25 -12.73
CA TYR A 268 10.82 -11.63 -11.44
C TYR A 268 9.97 -12.26 -10.33
#